data_AF-A0A1D8P2D2-F1
#
_entry.id   AF-A0A1D8P2D2-F1
#
_cell.length_a   1.000
_cell.length_b   1.000
_cell.length_c   1.000
_cell.angle_alpha   90.00
_cell.angle_beta   90.00
_cell.angle_gamma   90.00
#
_symmetry.space_group_name_H-M   'P 1'
#
loop_
_entity.id
_entity.type
_entity.pdbx_description
1 polymer ?
#
loop_
_entity_poly.entity_id
_entity_poly.type
_entity_poly.pdbx_seq_one_letter_code
_entity_poly.pdbx_strand_id
1 'polypeptide(L)'
;MRLPEGWLAQAQALWETGQGDAAIQAALGAINALEKRHASSARLYEQAGFYLSNRGNLADARRLLKRAHAIDPNHIETLRNLSVLSGRLHQHASAVTWAQKALALAPDDYVSLDMLACSLRFLNRFNEARAAGTRALALKDQAAQLSAPARPDWHLQSPRPSAGQRRIGKRPNVIAFSLWGEQPRYLRGALRNVLEAPTVLPGWSLRFYVDATVPAAFLDLLRENGAEVVLHQGAKPASLRQRLAWRFLVANDASVGYFLCRDTDAVISAREARAVNAWLDGTAHFHVIRDWWTHTDLMLAGLWGGVAGVLPSIRVMLLRYQSAALETGNIDQWFLRDRVWPLVRESVCVHDRLFTMPGAQTLPGPLPPPHSDEHIGQNEHAVRTEAQAVALAPWLARHPWL
;
A
#
# COMPACT_ATOMS: atom_id res chain seq x y z
N MET A 1 -4.02 -7.94 17.91
CA MET A 1 -3.40 -8.80 16.87
C MET A 1 -3.45 -10.22 17.38
N ARG A 2 -3.78 -11.22 16.54
CA ARG A 2 -3.71 -12.62 16.97
C ARG A 2 -2.25 -13.09 16.78
N LEU A 3 -1.59 -13.45 17.88
CA LEU A 3 -0.26 -14.05 17.83
C LEU A 3 -0.32 -15.37 17.03
N PRO A 4 0.56 -15.59 16.03
CA PRO A 4 0.60 -16.87 15.33
C PRO A 4 0.94 -18.02 16.28
N GLU A 5 0.38 -19.19 16.02
CA GLU A 5 0.55 -20.35 16.89
C GLU A 5 2.03 -20.78 17.01
N GLY A 6 2.46 -21.08 18.24
CA GLY A 6 3.83 -21.50 18.54
C GLY A 6 4.89 -20.40 18.46
N TRP A 7 4.49 -19.15 18.22
CA TRP A 7 5.40 -18.00 18.36
C TRP A 7 5.66 -17.68 19.83
N LEU A 8 6.87 -17.21 20.12
CA LEU A 8 7.25 -16.75 21.45
C LEU A 8 6.57 -15.41 21.75
N ALA A 9 5.60 -15.43 22.68
CA ALA A 9 4.83 -14.25 23.07
C ALA A 9 5.71 -13.09 23.58
N GLN A 10 6.79 -13.40 24.32
CA GLN A 10 7.73 -12.39 24.81
C GLN A 10 8.43 -11.66 23.65
N ALA A 11 8.90 -12.40 22.64
CA ALA A 11 9.53 -11.80 21.47
C ALA A 11 8.53 -10.94 20.68
N GLN A 12 7.27 -11.37 20.59
CA GLN A 12 6.21 -10.57 19.96
C GLN A 12 5.93 -9.27 20.72
N ALA A 13 5.84 -9.31 22.04
CA ALA A 13 5.61 -8.10 22.85
C ALA A 13 6.77 -7.09 22.68
N LEU A 14 8.02 -7.56 22.62
CA LEU A 14 9.18 -6.72 22.31
C LEU A 14 9.07 -6.11 20.91
N TRP A 15 8.66 -6.90 19.91
CA TRP A 15 8.48 -6.42 18.55
C TRP A 15 7.41 -5.32 18.46
N GLU A 16 6.26 -5.53 19.09
CA GLU A 16 5.14 -4.58 19.11
C GLU A 16 5.46 -3.27 19.85
N THR A 17 6.36 -3.32 20.83
CA THR A 17 6.85 -2.14 21.56
C THR A 17 8.03 -1.43 20.87
N GLY A 18 8.39 -1.84 19.65
CA GLY A 18 9.47 -1.24 18.86
C GLY A 18 10.87 -1.72 19.23
N GLN A 19 11.00 -2.69 20.14
CA GLN A 19 12.29 -3.26 20.58
C GLN A 19 12.70 -4.41 19.66
N GLY A 20 12.82 -4.12 18.35
CA GLY A 20 12.99 -5.14 17.31
C GLY A 20 14.25 -6.00 17.46
N ASP A 21 15.37 -5.42 17.89
CA ASP A 21 16.61 -6.18 18.12
C ASP A 21 16.48 -7.14 19.30
N ALA A 22 15.86 -6.69 20.40
CA ALA A 22 15.57 -7.54 21.54
C ALA A 22 14.60 -8.67 21.18
N ALA A 23 13.59 -8.40 20.34
CA ALA A 23 12.66 -9.41 19.83
C ALA A 23 13.37 -10.50 19.02
N ILE A 24 14.28 -10.10 18.12
CA ILE A 24 15.11 -11.04 17.33
C ILE A 24 15.98 -11.88 18.27
N GLN A 25 16.66 -11.26 19.23
CA GLN A 25 17.52 -11.98 20.18
C GLN A 25 16.72 -12.97 21.04
N ALA A 26 15.52 -12.59 21.49
CA ALA A 26 14.65 -13.49 22.25
C ALA A 26 14.24 -14.71 21.42
N ALA A 27 13.84 -14.52 20.16
CA ALA A 27 13.47 -15.63 19.27
C ALA A 27 14.67 -16.56 18.97
N LEU A 28 15.85 -15.99 18.66
CA LEU A 28 17.08 -16.76 18.42
C LEU A 28 17.57 -17.49 19.68
N GLY A 29 17.46 -16.86 20.86
CA GLY A 29 17.78 -17.49 22.14
C GLY A 29 16.91 -18.71 22.43
N ALA A 30 15.62 -18.63 22.13
CA ALA A 30 14.70 -19.76 22.26
C ALA A 30 15.04 -20.92 21.29
N ILE A 31 15.43 -20.61 20.05
CA ILE A 31 15.92 -21.61 19.09
C ILE A 31 17.17 -22.31 19.65
N ASN A 32 18.17 -21.55 20.08
CA ASN A 32 19.42 -22.10 20.61
C ASN A 32 19.18 -22.98 21.86
N ALA A 33 18.24 -22.61 22.72
CA ALA A 33 17.89 -23.38 23.90
C ALA A 33 17.24 -24.74 23.54
N LEU A 34 16.41 -24.79 22.50
CA LEU A 34 15.85 -26.05 21.99
C LEU A 34 16.92 -26.92 21.34
N GLU A 35 17.79 -26.33 20.51
CA GLU A 35 18.85 -27.06 19.83
C GLU A 35 19.83 -27.73 20.82
N LYS A 36 20.16 -27.05 21.93
CA LYS A 36 20.96 -27.62 23.03
C LYS A 36 20.32 -28.86 23.68
N ARG A 37 19.00 -29.03 23.53
CA ARG A 37 18.24 -30.17 24.02
C ARG A 37 17.88 -31.15 22.89
N HIS A 38 18.54 -31.03 21.73
CA HIS A 38 18.26 -31.80 20.52
C HIS A 38 16.81 -31.71 20.03
N ALA A 39 16.13 -30.59 20.33
CA ALA A 39 14.78 -30.30 19.87
C ALA A 39 14.79 -29.19 18.80
N SER A 40 13.72 -29.08 18.03
CA SER A 40 13.56 -28.02 17.03
C SER A 40 12.10 -27.56 16.93
N SER A 41 11.88 -26.31 16.52
CA SER A 41 10.54 -25.74 16.34
C SER A 41 10.48 -24.91 15.07
N ALA A 42 9.72 -25.37 14.08
CA ALA A 42 9.49 -24.64 12.84
C ALA A 42 8.94 -23.23 13.10
N ARG A 43 8.05 -23.09 14.08
CA ARG A 43 7.38 -21.82 14.43
C ARG A 43 8.36 -20.76 14.95
N LEU A 44 9.37 -21.15 15.73
CA LEU A 44 10.39 -20.19 16.22
C LEU A 44 11.34 -19.75 15.10
N TYR A 45 11.76 -20.66 14.21
CA TYR A 45 12.53 -20.29 13.02
C TYR A 45 11.73 -19.35 12.09
N GLU A 46 10.43 -19.59 11.95
CA GLU A 46 9.53 -18.71 11.20
C GLU A 46 9.45 -17.32 11.81
N GLN A 47 9.22 -17.22 13.13
CA GLN A 47 9.17 -15.95 13.84
C GLN A 47 10.46 -15.14 13.68
N ALA A 48 11.62 -15.77 13.93
CA ALA A 48 12.92 -15.11 13.77
C ALA A 48 13.19 -14.71 12.30
N GLY A 49 12.83 -15.58 11.35
CA GLY A 49 12.93 -15.31 9.91
C GLY A 49 12.05 -14.13 9.47
N PHE A 50 10.83 -14.03 10.00
CA PHE A 50 9.92 -12.92 9.76
C PHE A 50 10.52 -11.60 10.27
N TYR A 51 11.02 -11.56 11.51
CA TYR A 51 11.62 -10.34 12.06
C TYR A 51 12.86 -9.89 11.28
N LEU A 52 13.75 -10.81 10.92
CA LEU A 52 14.93 -10.49 10.11
C LEU A 52 14.56 -10.00 8.71
N SER A 53 13.56 -10.62 8.07
CA SER A 53 13.03 -10.17 6.78
C SER A 53 12.51 -8.73 6.86
N ASN A 54 11.76 -8.39 7.93
CA ASN A 54 11.25 -7.03 8.14
C ASN A 54 12.36 -6.02 8.45
N ARG A 55 13.50 -6.44 9.02
CA ARG A 55 14.69 -5.60 9.21
C ARG A 55 15.61 -5.54 7.98
N GLY A 56 15.25 -6.19 6.88
CA GLY A 56 16.02 -6.19 5.65
C GLY A 56 17.19 -7.17 5.63
N ASN A 57 17.40 -7.97 6.68
CA ASN A 57 18.39 -9.06 6.66
C ASN A 57 17.82 -10.30 5.95
N LEU A 58 17.74 -10.19 4.62
CA LEU A 58 17.07 -11.18 3.77
C LEU A 58 17.83 -12.51 3.70
N ALA A 59 19.16 -12.48 3.80
CA ALA A 59 19.99 -13.67 3.69
C ALA A 59 19.81 -14.60 4.92
N ASP A 60 19.85 -14.04 6.13
CA ASP A 60 19.65 -14.80 7.36
C ASP A 60 18.19 -15.25 7.50
N ALA A 61 17.24 -14.38 7.15
CA ALA A 61 15.82 -14.76 7.10
C ALA A 61 15.60 -16.00 6.22
N ARG A 62 16.28 -16.08 5.06
CA ARG A 62 16.15 -17.20 4.13
C ARG A 62 16.69 -18.49 4.74
N ARG A 63 17.81 -18.42 5.46
CA ARG A 63 18.39 -19.58 6.15
C ARG A 63 17.42 -20.14 7.20
N LEU A 64 16.84 -19.26 8.02
CA LEU A 64 15.90 -19.66 9.07
C LEU A 64 14.59 -20.22 8.49
N LEU A 65 14.00 -19.56 7.49
CA LEU A 65 12.78 -20.07 6.85
C LEU A 65 12.99 -21.41 6.13
N LYS A 66 14.17 -21.64 5.54
CA LYS A 66 14.52 -22.97 4.99
C LYS A 66 14.62 -24.04 6.08
N ARG A 67 15.12 -23.68 7.27
CA ARG A 67 15.15 -24.59 8.43
C ARG A 67 13.74 -24.89 8.94
N ALA A 68 12.87 -23.88 9.02
CA ALA A 68 11.46 -24.05 9.33
C ALA A 68 10.78 -25.02 8.35
N HIS A 69 10.98 -24.81 7.05
CA HIS A 69 10.44 -25.67 6.00
C HIS A 69 10.99 -27.11 6.06
N ALA A 70 12.26 -27.31 6.43
CA ALA A 70 12.82 -28.65 6.58
C ALA A 70 12.17 -29.45 7.73
N ILE A 71 11.69 -28.75 8.77
CA ILE A 71 11.01 -29.36 9.92
C ILE A 71 9.52 -29.60 9.61
N ASP A 72 8.88 -28.65 8.93
CA ASP A 72 7.47 -28.70 8.56
C ASP A 72 7.28 -28.32 7.07
N PRO A 73 7.42 -29.29 6.15
CA PRO A 73 7.44 -29.02 4.71
C PRO A 73 6.14 -28.47 4.13
N ASN A 74 5.00 -28.78 4.77
CA ASN A 74 3.68 -28.46 4.26
C ASN A 74 3.05 -27.24 4.97
N HIS A 75 3.83 -26.49 5.76
CA HIS A 75 3.32 -25.29 6.40
C HIS A 75 3.15 -24.14 5.40
N ILE A 76 1.90 -23.77 5.14
CA ILE A 76 1.52 -22.75 4.15
C ILE A 76 2.20 -21.40 4.42
N GLU A 77 2.20 -20.92 5.67
CA GLU A 77 2.81 -19.61 6.01
C GLU A 77 4.33 -19.62 5.78
N THR A 78 5.00 -20.74 6.02
CA THR A 78 6.44 -20.85 5.77
C THR A 78 6.73 -20.84 4.26
N LEU A 79 5.94 -21.56 3.46
CA LEU A 79 6.05 -21.56 1.99
C LEU A 79 5.76 -20.16 1.40
N ARG A 80 4.73 -19.48 1.90
CA ARG A 80 4.37 -18.10 1.56
C ARG A 80 5.52 -17.14 1.87
N ASN A 81 6.07 -17.20 3.09
CA ASN A 81 7.19 -16.35 3.50
C ASN A 81 8.46 -16.62 2.68
N LEU A 82 8.74 -17.87 2.31
CA LEU A 82 9.82 -18.22 1.37
C LEU A 82 9.60 -17.63 -0.03
N SER A 83 8.36 -17.68 -0.54
CA SER A 83 8.02 -17.09 -1.83
C SER A 83 8.25 -15.57 -1.83
N VAL A 84 7.72 -14.87 -0.81
CA VAL A 84 7.90 -13.42 -0.66
C VAL A 84 9.38 -13.05 -0.54
N LEU A 85 10.13 -13.78 0.29
CA LEU A 85 11.55 -13.52 0.49
C LEU A 85 12.38 -13.78 -0.78
N SER A 86 12.08 -14.83 -1.54
CA SER A 86 12.69 -15.08 -2.84
C SER A 86 12.40 -13.95 -3.83
N GLY A 87 11.18 -13.41 -3.84
CA GLY A 87 10.83 -12.24 -4.66
C GLY A 87 11.65 -11.00 -4.29
N ARG A 88 11.78 -10.71 -2.99
CA ARG A 88 12.60 -9.58 -2.48
C ARG A 88 14.10 -9.73 -2.77
N LEU A 89 14.57 -10.97 -2.93
CA LEU A 89 15.94 -11.29 -3.35
C LEU A 89 16.12 -11.33 -4.88
N HIS A 90 15.11 -10.93 -5.65
CA HIS A 90 15.07 -11.02 -7.13
C HIS A 90 15.23 -12.44 -7.68
N GLN A 91 14.96 -13.47 -6.85
CA GLN A 91 15.03 -14.89 -7.22
C GLN A 91 13.67 -15.36 -7.76
N HIS A 92 13.18 -14.73 -8.83
CA HIS A 92 11.81 -14.86 -9.29
C HIS A 92 11.40 -16.31 -9.65
N ALA A 93 12.30 -17.10 -10.25
CA ALA A 93 12.01 -18.52 -10.52
C ALA A 93 11.79 -19.35 -9.24
N SER A 94 12.58 -19.07 -8.19
CA SER A 94 12.37 -19.70 -6.88
C SER A 94 11.09 -19.19 -6.21
N ALA A 95 10.78 -17.91 -6.33
CA ALA A 95 9.56 -17.32 -5.78
C ALA A 95 8.30 -17.96 -6.38
N VAL A 96 8.27 -18.17 -7.70
CA VAL A 96 7.21 -18.92 -8.40
C VAL A 96 7.10 -20.34 -7.87
N THR A 97 8.22 -21.05 -7.72
CA THR A 97 8.22 -22.44 -7.20
C THR A 97 7.62 -22.51 -5.79
N TRP A 98 8.00 -21.61 -4.89
CA TRP A 98 7.47 -21.58 -3.53
C TRP A 98 5.98 -21.17 -3.49
N ALA A 99 5.58 -20.18 -4.29
CA ALA A 99 4.17 -19.78 -4.41
C ALA A 99 3.30 -20.94 -4.91
N GLN A 100 3.76 -21.68 -5.92
CA GLN A 100 3.03 -22.83 -6.46
C GLN A 100 2.88 -23.95 -5.43
N LYS A 101 3.91 -24.23 -4.62
CA LYS A 101 3.80 -25.17 -3.50
C LYS A 101 2.76 -24.74 -2.46
N ALA A 102 2.75 -23.46 -2.09
CA ALA A 102 1.74 -22.92 -1.17
C ALA A 102 0.33 -23.05 -1.77
N LEU A 103 0.16 -22.71 -3.05
CA LEU A 103 -1.13 -22.76 -3.76
C LEU A 103 -1.62 -24.19 -4.01
N ALA A 104 -0.74 -25.19 -4.03
CA ALA A 104 -1.13 -26.59 -4.09
C ALA A 104 -1.80 -27.05 -2.77
N LEU A 105 -1.45 -26.43 -1.64
CA LEU A 105 -2.01 -26.73 -0.31
C LEU A 105 -3.19 -25.81 0.04
N ALA A 106 -3.12 -24.54 -0.36
CA ALA A 106 -4.15 -23.52 -0.16
C ALA A 106 -4.41 -22.76 -1.47
N PRO A 107 -5.30 -23.27 -2.34
CA PRO A 107 -5.55 -22.66 -3.65
C PRO A 107 -6.10 -21.23 -3.59
N ASP A 108 -6.69 -20.83 -2.47
CA ASP A 108 -7.26 -19.50 -2.21
C ASP A 108 -6.28 -18.53 -1.54
N ASP A 109 -5.00 -18.90 -1.38
CA ASP A 109 -3.99 -18.02 -0.80
C ASP A 109 -3.60 -16.86 -1.73
N TYR A 110 -4.33 -15.75 -1.63
CA TYR A 110 -4.08 -14.57 -2.44
C TYR A 110 -2.70 -13.94 -2.22
N VAL A 111 -2.02 -14.18 -1.09
CA VAL A 111 -0.65 -13.67 -0.87
C VAL A 111 0.34 -14.40 -1.77
N SER A 112 0.20 -15.72 -1.92
CA SER A 112 0.99 -16.49 -2.87
C SER A 112 0.64 -16.15 -4.33
N LEU A 113 -0.63 -15.84 -4.64
CA LEU A 113 -1.02 -15.35 -5.97
C LEU A 113 -0.43 -13.96 -6.28
N ASP A 114 -0.39 -13.04 -5.31
CA ASP A 114 0.28 -11.74 -5.46
C ASP A 114 1.75 -11.93 -5.83
N MET A 115 2.44 -12.82 -5.13
CA MET A 115 3.85 -13.09 -5.39
C MET A 115 4.08 -13.81 -6.73
N LEU A 116 3.14 -14.67 -7.12
CA LEU A 116 3.13 -15.31 -8.43
C LEU A 116 2.97 -14.27 -9.55
N ALA A 117 2.01 -13.34 -9.43
CA ALA A 117 1.79 -12.26 -10.40
C ALA A 117 3.04 -11.39 -10.58
N CYS A 118 3.63 -10.94 -9.47
CA CYS A 118 4.86 -10.15 -9.45
C CYS A 118 6.03 -10.91 -10.09
N SER A 119 6.29 -12.13 -9.65
CA SER A 119 7.48 -12.89 -10.09
C SER A 119 7.37 -13.38 -11.53
N LEU A 120 6.17 -13.78 -11.99
CA LEU A 120 5.95 -14.18 -13.38
C LEU A 120 6.17 -13.01 -14.35
N ARG A 121 5.83 -11.78 -13.95
CA ARG A 121 6.16 -10.57 -14.72
C ARG A 121 7.67 -10.44 -14.95
N PHE A 122 8.49 -10.60 -13.91
CA PHE A 122 9.95 -10.51 -14.05
C PHE A 122 10.56 -11.67 -14.85
N LEU A 123 9.81 -12.76 -15.02
CA LEU A 123 10.15 -13.87 -15.92
C LEU A 123 9.55 -13.71 -17.33
N ASN A 124 8.96 -12.55 -17.65
CA ASN A 124 8.29 -12.26 -18.92
C ASN A 124 7.10 -13.20 -19.25
N ARG A 125 6.51 -13.84 -18.24
CA ARG A 125 5.34 -14.74 -18.36
C ARG A 125 4.05 -13.94 -18.11
N PHE A 126 3.80 -12.94 -18.96
CA PHE A 126 2.77 -11.91 -18.75
C PHE A 126 1.33 -12.45 -18.66
N ASN A 127 0.96 -13.43 -19.48
CA ASN A 127 -0.39 -14.01 -19.45
C ASN A 127 -0.67 -14.72 -18.13
N GLU A 128 0.31 -15.45 -17.62
CA GLU A 128 0.21 -16.15 -16.34
C GLU A 128 0.24 -15.17 -15.17
N ALA A 129 1.06 -14.12 -15.26
CA ALA A 129 1.05 -13.04 -14.28
C ALA A 129 -0.32 -12.36 -14.18
N ARG A 130 -0.98 -12.13 -15.33
CA ARG A 130 -2.31 -11.53 -15.40
C ARG A 130 -3.36 -12.45 -14.79
N ALA A 131 -3.31 -13.74 -15.10
CA ALA A 131 -4.20 -14.73 -14.53
C ALA A 131 -4.05 -14.82 -13.00
N ALA A 132 -2.82 -14.87 -12.49
CA ALA A 132 -2.53 -14.91 -11.06
C ALA A 132 -3.05 -13.65 -10.35
N GLY A 133 -2.75 -12.46 -10.87
CA GLY A 133 -3.18 -11.20 -10.25
C GLY A 133 -4.69 -10.99 -10.32
N THR A 134 -5.34 -11.39 -11.42
CA THR A 134 -6.81 -11.36 -11.53
C THR A 134 -7.46 -12.28 -10.49
N ARG A 135 -6.91 -13.48 -10.31
CA ARG A 135 -7.39 -14.42 -9.29
C ARG A 135 -7.17 -13.90 -7.88
N ALA A 136 -6.02 -13.27 -7.60
CA ALA A 136 -5.74 -12.64 -6.31
C ALA A 136 -6.77 -11.56 -5.98
N LEU A 137 -7.07 -10.67 -6.93
CA LEU A 137 -8.08 -9.62 -6.79
C LEU A 137 -9.48 -10.20 -6.57
N ALA A 138 -9.87 -11.23 -7.32
CA ALA A 138 -11.18 -11.87 -7.16
C ALA A 138 -11.35 -12.49 -5.77
N LEU A 139 -10.33 -13.22 -5.28
CA LEU A 139 -10.35 -13.82 -3.94
C LEU A 139 -10.38 -12.76 -2.83
N LYS A 140 -9.63 -11.66 -3.00
CA LYS A 140 -9.67 -10.53 -2.06
C LYS A 140 -11.05 -9.87 -2.05
N ASP A 141 -11.69 -9.66 -3.20
CA ASP A 141 -13.04 -9.09 -3.27
C ASP A 141 -14.07 -10.00 -2.57
N GLN A 142 -13.98 -11.31 -2.79
CA GLN A 142 -14.82 -12.28 -2.09
C GLN A 142 -14.58 -12.26 -0.57
N ALA A 143 -13.32 -12.30 -0.13
CA ALA A 143 -12.98 -12.27 1.29
C ALA A 143 -13.42 -10.96 1.98
N ALA A 144 -13.25 -9.81 1.30
CA ALA A 144 -13.68 -8.51 1.79
C ALA A 144 -15.21 -8.43 1.96
N GLN A 145 -15.99 -9.05 1.05
CA GLN A 145 -17.44 -9.14 1.17
C GLN A 145 -17.86 -10.01 2.37
N LEU A 146 -17.26 -11.19 2.50
CA LEU A 146 -17.61 -12.14 3.56
C LEU A 146 -17.27 -11.60 4.95
N SER A 147 -16.20 -10.81 5.07
CA SER A 147 -15.75 -10.23 6.34
C SER A 147 -16.25 -8.81 6.60
N ALA A 148 -17.05 -8.24 5.68
CA ALA A 148 -17.58 -6.90 5.81
C ALA A 148 -18.43 -6.78 7.08
N PRO A 149 -18.13 -5.84 8.00
CA PRO A 149 -18.97 -5.66 9.18
C PRO A 149 -20.35 -5.17 8.75
N ALA A 150 -21.41 -5.66 9.39
CA ALA A 150 -22.76 -5.13 9.20
C ALA A 150 -22.80 -3.63 9.56
N ARG A 151 -23.49 -2.84 8.74
CA ARG A 151 -23.65 -1.40 8.94
C ARG A 151 -25.09 -0.97 8.69
N PRO A 152 -26.01 -1.20 9.65
CA PRO A 152 -27.40 -0.80 9.49
C PRO A 152 -27.53 0.72 9.32
N ASP A 153 -26.60 1.50 9.90
CA ASP A 153 -26.68 2.96 9.97
C ASP A 153 -26.00 3.67 8.78
N TRP A 154 -25.42 2.92 7.83
CA TRP A 154 -24.83 3.51 6.64
C TRP A 154 -25.33 2.79 5.40
N HIS A 155 -25.86 3.57 4.46
CA HIS A 155 -26.19 3.11 3.12
C HIS A 155 -25.82 4.22 2.14
N LEU A 156 -25.36 3.82 0.96
CA LEU A 156 -25.09 4.76 -0.10
C LEU A 156 -26.43 5.24 -0.69
N GLN A 157 -26.80 6.50 -0.45
CA GLN A 157 -28.11 7.05 -0.83
C GLN A 157 -28.42 6.90 -2.33
N SER A 158 -27.40 6.98 -3.20
CA SER A 158 -27.53 6.68 -4.62
C SER A 158 -26.24 6.04 -5.13
N PRO A 159 -26.20 4.74 -5.44
CA PRO A 159 -24.98 4.11 -5.95
C PRO A 159 -24.54 4.62 -7.33
N ARG A 160 -25.44 5.19 -8.12
CA ARG A 160 -25.15 5.77 -9.44
C ARG A 160 -25.95 7.07 -9.62
N PRO A 161 -25.51 8.18 -9.03
CA PRO A 161 -26.12 9.49 -9.25
C PRO A 161 -26.03 9.85 -10.74
N SER A 162 -26.98 10.59 -11.30
CA SER A 162 -26.83 11.11 -12.66
C SER A 162 -25.63 12.05 -12.75
N ALA A 163 -25.11 12.29 -13.96
CA ALA A 163 -24.09 13.32 -14.18
C ALA A 163 -24.60 14.66 -13.60
N GLY A 164 -23.85 15.25 -12.67
CA GLY A 164 -24.23 16.46 -11.93
C GLY A 164 -24.90 16.27 -10.55
N GLN A 165 -25.25 15.04 -10.15
CA GLN A 165 -25.87 14.76 -8.84
C GLN A 165 -24.87 14.44 -7.71
N ARG A 166 -23.57 14.30 -8.00
CA ARG A 166 -22.55 14.23 -6.94
C ARG A 166 -22.50 15.59 -6.23
N ARG A 167 -23.16 15.69 -5.07
CA ARG A 167 -23.36 16.94 -4.31
C ARG A 167 -22.05 17.47 -3.72
N ILE A 168 -21.17 18.05 -4.53
CA ILE A 168 -19.93 18.69 -4.05
C ILE A 168 -20.09 20.20 -3.82
N GLY A 169 -21.07 20.85 -4.48
CA GLY A 169 -21.23 22.30 -4.41
C GLY A 169 -20.00 23.04 -4.97
N LYS A 170 -19.57 24.12 -4.30
CA LYS A 170 -18.35 24.88 -4.65
C LYS A 170 -17.10 24.41 -3.89
N ARG A 171 -17.18 23.25 -3.23
CA ARG A 171 -16.08 22.75 -2.39
C ARG A 171 -14.87 22.38 -3.27
N PRO A 172 -13.64 22.73 -2.86
CA PRO A 172 -12.43 22.46 -3.63
C PRO A 172 -12.12 20.96 -3.72
N ASN A 173 -11.32 20.61 -4.73
CA ASN A 173 -10.79 19.27 -4.89
C ASN A 173 -9.39 19.18 -4.26
N VAL A 174 -9.10 18.09 -3.55
CA VAL A 174 -7.86 17.96 -2.77
C VAL A 174 -7.11 16.67 -3.12
N ILE A 175 -5.81 16.76 -3.37
CA ILE A 175 -4.90 15.63 -3.42
C ILE A 175 -4.18 15.55 -2.07
N ALA A 176 -4.44 14.48 -1.33
CA ALA A 176 -3.96 14.28 0.03
C ALA A 176 -2.75 13.35 0.10
N PHE A 177 -1.76 13.77 0.89
CA PHE A 177 -0.50 13.07 1.12
C PHE A 177 -0.25 12.91 2.62
N SER A 178 0.42 11.81 2.99
CA SER A 178 1.05 11.67 4.30
C SER A 178 2.55 11.89 4.14
N LEU A 179 3.18 12.67 5.03
CA LEU A 179 4.62 12.90 4.99
C LEU A 179 5.21 12.99 6.40
N TRP A 180 6.31 12.28 6.65
CA TRP A 180 7.06 12.34 7.89
C TRP A 180 8.54 12.02 7.62
N GLY A 181 9.41 12.45 8.52
CA GLY A 181 10.85 12.31 8.41
C GLY A 181 11.46 13.20 7.33
N GLU A 182 12.72 12.90 7.03
CA GLU A 182 13.58 13.74 6.19
C GLU A 182 14.17 13.00 4.98
N GLN A 183 13.66 11.80 4.66
CA GLN A 183 14.24 11.01 3.57
C GLN A 183 14.05 11.72 2.21
N PRO A 184 15.14 11.92 1.43
CA PRO A 184 15.07 12.64 0.15
C PRO A 184 14.05 12.07 -0.83
N ARG A 185 13.86 10.75 -0.84
CA ARG A 185 12.82 10.07 -1.64
C ARG A 185 11.45 10.74 -1.49
N TYR A 186 11.04 11.03 -0.26
CA TYR A 186 9.71 11.55 0.04
C TYR A 186 9.66 13.08 -0.05
N LEU A 187 10.71 13.78 0.40
CA LEU A 187 10.76 15.24 0.30
C LEU A 187 10.81 15.69 -1.17
N ARG A 188 11.68 15.09 -1.98
CA ARG A 188 11.78 15.41 -3.42
C ARG A 188 10.52 15.02 -4.17
N GLY A 189 9.93 13.87 -3.86
CA GLY A 189 8.64 13.46 -4.42
C GLY A 189 7.50 14.43 -4.08
N ALA A 190 7.41 14.87 -2.82
CA ALA A 190 6.43 15.86 -2.39
C ALA A 190 6.59 17.18 -3.15
N LEU A 191 7.82 17.70 -3.28
CA LEU A 191 8.09 18.92 -4.04
C LEU A 191 7.73 18.74 -5.53
N ARG A 192 8.10 17.61 -6.15
CA ARG A 192 7.72 17.31 -7.54
C ARG A 192 6.21 17.33 -7.73
N ASN A 193 5.44 16.73 -6.82
CA ASN A 193 3.98 16.77 -6.90
C ASN A 193 3.43 18.19 -6.84
N VAL A 194 3.95 19.05 -5.96
CA VAL A 194 3.53 20.46 -5.86
C VAL A 194 3.83 21.24 -7.14
N LEU A 195 4.97 20.98 -7.78
CA LEU A 195 5.37 21.67 -9.00
C LEU A 195 4.59 21.17 -10.24
N GLU A 196 4.27 19.88 -10.30
CA GLU A 196 3.63 19.26 -11.48
C GLU A 196 2.10 19.38 -11.47
N ALA A 197 1.47 19.26 -10.30
CA ALA A 197 0.03 19.16 -10.21
C ALA A 197 -0.76 20.34 -10.79
N PRO A 198 -0.34 21.62 -10.69
CA PRO A 198 -1.06 22.74 -11.31
C PRO A 198 -1.22 22.60 -12.82
N THR A 199 -0.26 21.96 -13.50
CA THR A 199 -0.29 21.71 -14.94
C THR A 199 -1.08 20.45 -15.28
N VAL A 200 -0.98 19.43 -14.44
CA VAL A 200 -1.54 18.09 -14.72
C VAL A 200 -3.01 17.95 -14.29
N LEU A 201 -3.38 18.53 -13.16
CA LEU A 201 -4.73 18.54 -12.58
C LEU A 201 -5.09 19.97 -12.12
N PRO A 202 -5.33 20.90 -13.06
CA PRO A 202 -5.62 22.29 -12.73
C PRO A 202 -6.85 22.41 -11.82
N GLY A 203 -6.77 23.28 -10.81
CA GLY A 203 -7.83 23.51 -9.82
C GLY A 203 -7.86 22.53 -8.64
N TRP A 204 -6.99 21.51 -8.61
CA TRP A 204 -6.79 20.66 -7.44
C TRP A 204 -5.74 21.27 -6.51
N SER A 205 -6.05 21.38 -5.22
CA SER A 205 -5.06 21.76 -4.21
C SER A 205 -4.37 20.53 -3.63
N LEU A 206 -3.14 20.71 -3.15
CA LEU A 206 -2.39 19.63 -2.52
C LEU A 206 -2.37 19.85 -1.01
N ARG A 207 -2.66 18.80 -0.26
CA ARG A 207 -2.66 18.80 1.20
C ARG A 207 -1.72 17.75 1.75
N PHE A 208 -0.77 18.17 2.58
CA PHE A 208 0.18 17.31 3.25
C PHE A 208 -0.17 17.20 4.73
N TYR A 209 -0.52 16.01 5.18
CA TYR A 209 -0.64 15.67 6.59
C TYR A 209 0.74 15.27 7.11
N VAL A 210 1.29 16.04 8.06
CA VAL A 210 2.68 15.94 8.50
C VAL A 210 2.82 15.82 10.01
N ASP A 211 3.99 15.38 10.50
CA ASP A 211 4.38 15.58 11.90
C ASP A 211 5.68 16.41 12.02
N ALA A 212 6.10 16.68 13.25
CA ALA A 212 7.26 17.51 13.56
C ALA A 212 8.61 16.91 13.09
N THR A 213 8.63 15.69 12.55
CA THR A 213 9.85 15.08 12.01
C THR A 213 10.16 15.55 10.58
N VAL A 214 9.23 16.24 9.92
CA VAL A 214 9.52 16.90 8.63
C VAL A 214 10.25 18.23 8.89
N PRO A 215 11.36 18.52 8.19
CA PRO A 215 12.09 19.78 8.38
C PRO A 215 11.20 21.00 8.20
N ALA A 216 11.25 21.95 9.15
CA ALA A 216 10.41 23.16 9.13
C ALA A 216 10.60 23.97 7.83
N ALA A 217 11.85 24.11 7.36
CA ALA A 217 12.18 24.76 6.10
C ALA A 217 11.52 24.08 4.89
N PHE A 218 11.28 22.76 4.93
CA PHE A 218 10.56 22.05 3.88
C PHE A 218 9.05 22.31 3.95
N LEU A 219 8.48 22.43 5.16
CA LEU A 219 7.08 22.80 5.30
C LEU A 219 6.81 24.20 4.77
N ASP A 220 7.73 25.14 4.99
CA ASP A 220 7.63 26.50 4.45
C ASP A 220 7.75 26.47 2.92
N LEU A 221 8.69 25.70 2.38
CA LEU A 221 8.83 25.49 0.94
C LEU A 221 7.53 24.95 0.30
N LEU A 222 6.85 24.00 0.93
CA LEU A 222 5.57 23.49 0.45
C LEU A 222 4.49 24.60 0.44
N ARG A 223 4.40 25.40 1.51
CA ARG A 223 3.44 26.51 1.61
C ARG A 223 3.69 27.61 0.59
N GLU A 224 4.95 27.98 0.39
CA GLU A 224 5.37 28.97 -0.61
C GLU A 224 4.96 28.56 -2.03
N ASN A 225 4.88 27.26 -2.29
CA ASN A 225 4.42 26.71 -3.56
C ASN A 225 2.92 26.33 -3.55
N GLY A 226 2.14 26.86 -2.60
CA GLY A 226 0.67 26.78 -2.60
C GLY A 226 0.08 25.50 -2.02
N ALA A 227 0.87 24.65 -1.36
CA ALA A 227 0.36 23.47 -0.69
C ALA A 227 -0.20 23.79 0.71
N GLU A 228 -1.28 23.11 1.07
CA GLU A 228 -1.80 23.11 2.43
C GLU A 228 -1.01 22.13 3.30
N VAL A 229 -0.60 22.57 4.50
CA VAL A 229 0.12 21.73 5.46
C VAL A 229 -0.71 21.58 6.72
N VAL A 230 -1.12 20.34 7.02
CA VAL A 230 -1.88 19.98 8.21
C VAL A 230 -0.96 19.24 9.17
N LEU A 231 -0.59 19.92 10.26
CA LEU A 231 0.32 19.35 11.26
C LEU A 231 -0.46 18.47 12.26
N HIS A 232 -0.13 17.18 12.29
CA HIS A 232 -0.56 16.26 13.33
C HIS A 232 0.34 16.40 14.56
N GLN A 233 -0.23 17.00 15.61
CA GLN A 233 0.35 17.02 16.94
C GLN A 233 -0.45 16.09 17.85
N GLY A 234 0.25 15.21 18.56
CA GLY A 234 -0.33 14.33 19.56
C GLY A 234 0.61 14.18 20.75
N ALA A 235 0.06 13.91 21.93
CA ALA A 235 0.84 13.71 23.16
C ALA A 235 1.78 12.49 23.10
N LYS A 236 1.56 11.57 22.14
CA LYS A 236 2.42 10.43 21.85
C LYS A 236 2.79 10.44 20.36
N PRO A 237 4.00 9.98 19.99
CA PRO A 237 4.36 9.77 18.59
C PRO A 237 3.32 8.89 17.89
N ALA A 238 2.96 9.28 16.66
CA ALA A 238 2.03 8.49 15.86
C ALA A 238 2.64 7.15 15.47
N SER A 239 1.84 6.09 15.58
CA SER A 239 2.18 4.77 15.04
C SER A 239 2.34 4.82 13.52
N LEU A 240 3.08 3.86 12.95
CA LEU A 240 3.24 3.73 11.49
C LEU A 240 1.89 3.66 10.77
N ARG A 241 0.95 2.88 11.31
CA ARG A 241 -0.42 2.77 10.79
C ARG A 241 -1.11 4.13 10.69
N GLN A 242 -1.01 4.97 11.72
CA GLN A 242 -1.61 6.31 11.72
C GLN A 242 -0.97 7.20 10.66
N ARG A 243 0.37 7.21 10.59
CA ARG A 243 1.13 7.98 9.60
C ARG A 243 0.73 7.63 8.17
N LEU A 244 0.68 6.33 7.86
CA LEU A 244 0.22 5.85 6.57
C LEU A 244 -1.21 6.33 6.27
N ALA A 245 -2.13 6.23 7.22
CA ALA A 245 -3.55 6.55 7.00
C ALA A 245 -3.93 8.04 7.06
N TRP A 246 -3.03 8.97 7.43
CA TRP A 246 -3.40 10.39 7.55
C TRP A 246 -3.99 10.97 6.26
N ARG A 247 -3.43 10.63 5.10
CA ARG A 247 -3.98 11.05 3.79
C ARG A 247 -5.43 10.64 3.58
N PHE A 248 -5.92 9.58 4.23
CA PHE A 248 -7.32 9.15 4.12
C PHE A 248 -8.30 10.04 4.87
N LEU A 249 -7.83 10.88 5.81
CA LEU A 249 -8.69 11.76 6.60
C LEU A 249 -9.45 12.78 5.74
N VAL A 250 -8.91 13.11 4.56
CA VAL A 250 -9.56 13.97 3.56
C VAL A 250 -10.93 13.44 3.15
N ALA A 251 -11.15 12.11 3.19
CA ALA A 251 -12.41 11.49 2.79
C ALA A 251 -13.59 11.86 3.71
N ASN A 252 -13.32 12.33 4.93
CA ASN A 252 -14.33 12.81 5.87
C ASN A 252 -14.29 14.34 6.09
N ASP A 253 -13.47 15.08 5.34
CA ASP A 253 -13.43 16.53 5.45
C ASP A 253 -14.66 17.15 4.76
N ALA A 254 -15.52 17.80 5.54
CA ALA A 254 -16.75 18.41 5.04
C ALA A 254 -16.50 19.59 4.08
N SER A 255 -15.33 20.24 4.15
CA SER A 255 -14.93 21.34 3.28
C SER A 255 -14.48 20.88 1.89
N VAL A 256 -14.22 19.58 1.70
CA VAL A 256 -13.70 19.02 0.43
C VAL A 256 -14.84 18.51 -0.45
N GLY A 257 -14.69 18.68 -1.77
CA GLY A 257 -15.59 18.15 -2.80
C GLY A 257 -15.15 16.76 -3.23
N TYR A 258 -14.19 16.69 -4.15
CA TYR A 258 -13.50 15.46 -4.51
C TYR A 258 -12.13 15.36 -3.83
N PHE A 259 -11.69 14.13 -3.58
CA PHE A 259 -10.35 13.88 -3.08
C PHE A 259 -9.63 12.78 -3.85
N LEU A 260 -8.31 12.85 -3.86
CA LEU A 260 -7.39 11.77 -4.24
C LEU A 260 -6.44 11.51 -3.07
N CYS A 261 -6.10 10.26 -2.81
CA CYS A 261 -5.05 9.87 -1.86
C CYS A 261 -3.82 9.45 -2.64
N ARG A 262 -2.65 9.98 -2.26
CA ARG A 262 -1.43 9.84 -3.04
C ARG A 262 -0.21 9.60 -2.15
N ASP A 263 0.69 8.71 -2.60
CA ASP A 263 2.01 8.55 -2.00
C ASP A 263 2.94 9.67 -2.51
N THR A 264 3.77 10.23 -1.64
CA THR A 264 4.59 11.42 -1.97
C THR A 264 5.65 11.14 -3.01
N ASP A 265 6.19 9.93 -3.05
CA ASP A 265 7.20 9.51 -4.02
C ASP A 265 6.61 9.09 -5.38
N ALA A 266 5.29 9.09 -5.51
CA ALA A 266 4.60 8.73 -6.74
C ALA A 266 3.98 9.98 -7.37
N VAL A 267 4.78 10.65 -8.21
CA VAL A 267 4.46 11.94 -8.83
C VAL A 267 3.28 11.81 -9.81
N ILE A 268 2.29 12.68 -9.64
CA ILE A 268 1.10 12.75 -10.50
C ILE A 268 1.51 12.96 -11.96
N SER A 269 0.85 12.25 -12.87
CA SER A 269 1.17 12.27 -14.30
C SER A 269 -0.03 12.58 -15.18
N ALA A 270 0.21 13.01 -16.42
CA ALA A 270 -0.85 13.22 -17.40
C ALA A 270 -1.67 11.94 -17.70
N ARG A 271 -1.12 10.74 -17.50
CA ARG A 271 -1.87 9.48 -17.65
C ARG A 271 -2.85 9.29 -16.50
N GLU A 272 -2.44 9.62 -15.28
CA GLU A 272 -3.32 9.63 -14.11
C GLU A 272 -4.44 10.67 -14.25
N ALA A 273 -4.11 11.89 -14.68
CA ALA A 273 -5.10 12.95 -14.87
C ALA A 273 -6.22 12.56 -15.83
N ARG A 274 -5.91 11.82 -16.91
CA ARG A 274 -6.95 11.30 -17.82
C ARG A 274 -7.89 10.32 -17.13
N ALA A 275 -7.37 9.42 -16.29
CA ALA A 275 -8.18 8.48 -15.53
C ALA A 275 -9.05 9.19 -14.48
N VAL A 276 -8.51 10.23 -13.83
CA VAL A 276 -9.25 11.08 -12.89
C VAL A 276 -10.37 11.82 -13.62
N ASN A 277 -10.08 12.47 -14.75
CA ASN A 277 -11.09 13.19 -15.53
C ASN A 277 -12.19 12.26 -16.06
N ALA A 278 -11.84 11.07 -16.56
CA ALA A 278 -12.83 10.07 -16.96
C ALA A 278 -13.75 9.64 -15.80
N TRP A 279 -13.22 9.56 -14.57
CA TRP A 279 -14.05 9.35 -13.38
C TRP A 279 -14.90 10.57 -13.02
N LEU A 280 -14.37 11.79 -13.14
CA LEU A 280 -15.11 13.02 -12.93
C LEU A 280 -16.23 13.24 -13.95
N ASP A 281 -16.13 12.68 -15.16
CA ASP A 281 -17.22 12.70 -16.15
C ASP A 281 -18.27 11.61 -15.88
N GLY A 282 -17.90 10.60 -15.10
CA GLY A 282 -18.76 9.48 -14.71
C GLY A 282 -19.66 9.73 -13.50
N THR A 283 -20.37 8.68 -13.12
CA THR A 283 -21.36 8.70 -12.01
C THR A 283 -20.84 8.06 -10.72
N ALA A 284 -19.74 7.33 -10.77
CA ALA A 284 -19.19 6.66 -9.59
C ALA A 284 -18.76 7.66 -8.51
N HIS A 285 -19.05 7.34 -7.25
CA HIS A 285 -18.59 8.12 -6.10
C HIS A 285 -17.10 8.01 -5.86
N PHE A 286 -16.50 6.87 -6.25
CA PHE A 286 -15.12 6.55 -5.95
C PHE A 286 -14.34 6.16 -7.19
N HIS A 287 -13.01 6.22 -7.07
CA HIS A 287 -12.07 5.94 -8.14
C HIS A 287 -10.90 5.12 -7.62
N VAL A 288 -10.46 4.13 -8.41
CA VAL A 288 -9.28 3.31 -8.13
C VAL A 288 -8.48 3.14 -9.41
N ILE A 289 -7.14 3.19 -9.31
CA ILE A 289 -6.23 2.90 -10.42
C ILE A 289 -5.33 1.70 -10.09
N ARG A 290 -5.23 0.76 -11.02
CA ARG A 290 -4.27 -0.36 -11.02
C ARG A 290 -3.52 -0.38 -12.36
N ASP A 291 -2.22 -0.08 -12.32
CA ASP A 291 -1.41 0.11 -13.53
C ASP A 291 -0.09 -0.68 -13.51
N TRP A 292 0.11 -1.54 -12.51
CA TRP A 292 1.35 -2.31 -12.34
C TRP A 292 1.13 -3.73 -11.81
N TRP A 293 2.07 -4.63 -12.09
CA TRP A 293 1.94 -6.07 -11.83
C TRP A 293 1.89 -6.45 -10.35
N THR A 294 2.26 -5.52 -9.46
CA THR A 294 2.08 -5.66 -8.01
C THR A 294 0.84 -4.94 -7.49
N HIS A 295 0.06 -4.25 -8.34
CA HIS A 295 -1.21 -3.61 -7.95
C HIS A 295 -2.33 -4.65 -7.87
N THR A 296 -2.10 -5.72 -7.12
CA THR A 296 -3.00 -6.86 -6.95
C THR A 296 -3.83 -6.74 -5.69
N ASP A 297 -3.93 -5.55 -5.08
CA ASP A 297 -4.90 -5.25 -4.03
C ASP A 297 -6.12 -4.52 -4.60
N LEU A 298 -7.26 -4.58 -3.89
CA LEU A 298 -8.52 -4.01 -4.35
C LEU A 298 -8.45 -2.48 -4.42
N MET A 299 -7.76 -1.88 -3.45
CA MET A 299 -7.49 -0.45 -3.34
C MET A 299 -6.04 -0.23 -2.98
N LEU A 300 -5.31 0.45 -3.86
CA LEU A 300 -3.93 0.88 -3.63
C LEU A 300 -3.97 2.19 -2.84
N ALA A 301 -3.23 2.25 -1.73
CA ALA A 301 -3.40 3.32 -0.74
C ALA A 301 -3.02 4.73 -1.27
N GLY A 302 -2.13 4.81 -2.27
CA GLY A 302 -1.78 6.03 -2.99
C GLY A 302 -2.46 6.20 -4.37
N LEU A 303 -3.48 5.40 -4.71
CA LEU A 303 -4.10 5.36 -6.05
C LEU A 303 -5.63 5.22 -5.98
N TRP A 304 -6.25 5.96 -5.08
CA TRP A 304 -7.71 5.98 -4.96
C TRP A 304 -8.23 7.37 -4.62
N GLY A 305 -9.51 7.60 -4.89
CA GLY A 305 -10.17 8.86 -4.63
C GLY A 305 -11.67 8.71 -4.51
N GLY A 306 -12.34 9.82 -4.23
CA GLY A 306 -13.80 9.83 -4.13
C GLY A 306 -14.42 11.18 -3.82
N VAL A 307 -15.73 11.14 -3.57
CA VAL A 307 -16.49 12.27 -3.01
C VAL A 307 -16.32 12.31 -1.50
N ALA A 308 -15.82 13.42 -0.96
CA ALA A 308 -15.65 13.57 0.48
C ALA A 308 -17.00 13.66 1.20
N GLY A 309 -17.06 13.11 2.41
CA GLY A 309 -18.26 13.07 3.25
C GLY A 309 -19.23 11.92 2.95
N VAL A 310 -18.96 11.08 1.94
CA VAL A 310 -19.80 9.90 1.64
C VAL A 310 -19.47 8.72 2.53
N LEU A 311 -18.18 8.49 2.81
CA LEU A 311 -17.74 7.39 3.65
C LEU A 311 -18.02 7.66 5.14
N PRO A 312 -18.30 6.62 5.95
CA PRO A 312 -18.27 6.73 7.40
C PRO A 312 -16.91 7.22 7.90
N SER A 313 -16.83 7.55 9.19
CA SER A 313 -15.58 8.03 9.79
C SER A 313 -14.43 7.01 9.63
N ILE A 314 -13.49 7.32 8.74
CA ILE A 314 -12.24 6.60 8.50
C ILE A 314 -11.43 6.52 9.79
N ARG A 315 -11.39 7.61 10.57
CA ARG A 315 -10.72 7.64 11.87
C ARG A 315 -11.26 6.58 12.82
N VAL A 316 -12.59 6.50 12.98
CA VAL A 316 -13.22 5.49 13.85
C VAL A 316 -12.99 4.08 13.32
N MET A 317 -13.13 3.88 12.01
CA MET A 317 -12.87 2.58 11.40
C MET A 317 -11.42 2.11 11.62
N LEU A 318 -10.44 3.00 11.45
CA LEU A 318 -9.02 2.70 11.62
C LEU A 318 -8.66 2.39 13.07
N LEU A 319 -9.24 3.13 14.03
CA LEU A 319 -9.07 2.88 15.47
C LEU A 319 -9.59 1.51 15.89
N ARG A 320 -10.69 1.06 15.28
CA ARG A 320 -11.29 -0.25 15.55
C ARG A 320 -10.71 -1.38 14.70
N TYR A 321 -9.87 -1.05 13.72
CA TYR A 321 -9.35 -2.05 12.80
C TYR A 321 -8.32 -2.94 13.48
N GLN A 322 -8.52 -4.25 13.35
CA GLN A 322 -7.58 -5.27 13.76
C GLN A 322 -7.27 -6.14 12.56
N SER A 323 -5.99 -6.22 12.18
CA SER A 323 -5.53 -7.12 11.14
C SER A 323 -5.55 -8.57 11.66
N ALA A 324 -5.91 -9.49 10.78
CA ALA A 324 -5.79 -10.94 11.02
C ALA A 324 -4.32 -11.42 10.99
N ALA A 325 -3.45 -10.66 10.32
CA ALA A 325 -2.02 -10.91 10.21
C ALA A 325 -1.20 -9.87 10.97
N LEU A 326 0.08 -10.18 11.20
CA LEU A 326 1.04 -9.24 11.78
C LEU A 326 1.17 -7.98 10.91
N GLU A 327 1.19 -6.82 11.54
CA GLU A 327 1.23 -5.54 10.84
C GLU A 327 2.57 -5.34 10.13
N THR A 328 2.47 -4.91 8.87
CA THR A 328 3.60 -4.50 8.04
C THR A 328 3.33 -3.11 7.46
N GLY A 329 4.24 -2.60 6.63
CA GLY A 329 4.06 -1.32 5.95
C GLY A 329 2.82 -1.24 5.04
N ASN A 330 2.17 -2.35 4.74
CA ASN A 330 0.97 -2.42 3.88
C ASN A 330 -0.35 -2.38 4.67
N ILE A 331 -0.30 -2.08 5.97
CA ILE A 331 -1.48 -2.09 6.84
C ILE A 331 -2.58 -1.11 6.39
N ASP A 332 -2.20 -0.02 5.73
CA ASP A 332 -3.12 0.95 5.15
C ASP A 332 -3.92 0.35 3.98
N GLN A 333 -3.27 -0.40 3.09
CA GLN A 333 -3.95 -1.14 2.03
C GLN A 333 -4.86 -2.24 2.57
N TRP A 334 -4.42 -2.98 3.60
CA TRP A 334 -5.26 -4.00 4.22
C TRP A 334 -6.49 -3.39 4.89
N PHE A 335 -6.33 -2.25 5.56
CA PHE A 335 -7.44 -1.48 6.08
C PHE A 335 -8.42 -1.06 4.97
N LEU A 336 -7.91 -0.55 3.85
CA LEU A 336 -8.76 -0.18 2.71
C LEU A 336 -9.53 -1.41 2.19
N ARG A 337 -8.84 -2.53 1.93
CA ARG A 337 -9.45 -3.79 1.47
C ARG A 337 -10.54 -4.30 2.42
N ASP A 338 -10.24 -4.35 3.72
CA ASP A 338 -11.11 -5.02 4.69
C ASP A 338 -12.26 -4.12 5.18
N ARG A 339 -12.09 -2.79 5.18
CA ARG A 339 -13.03 -1.86 5.82
C ARG A 339 -13.63 -0.80 4.90
N VAL A 340 -12.93 -0.43 3.83
CA VAL A 340 -13.37 0.66 2.93
C VAL A 340 -13.92 0.10 1.62
N TRP A 341 -13.25 -0.89 1.04
CA TRP A 341 -13.65 -1.52 -0.22
C TRP A 341 -15.09 -2.08 -0.19
N PRO A 342 -15.57 -2.74 0.89
CA PRO A 342 -16.97 -3.19 0.95
C PRO A 342 -18.00 -2.07 0.75
N LEU A 343 -17.64 -0.82 1.07
CA LEU A 343 -18.47 0.37 0.89
C LEU A 343 -18.27 1.00 -0.49
N VAL A 344 -17.01 1.08 -0.92
CA VAL A 344 -16.60 1.71 -2.17
C VAL A 344 -17.07 0.93 -3.38
N ARG A 345 -17.06 -0.40 -3.32
CA ARG A 345 -17.39 -1.29 -4.44
C ARG A 345 -18.81 -1.12 -5.01
N GLU A 346 -19.73 -0.54 -4.23
CA GLU A 346 -21.09 -0.21 -4.68
C GLU A 346 -21.11 0.91 -5.74
N SER A 347 -20.09 1.78 -5.76
CA SER A 347 -20.04 2.96 -6.63
C SER A 347 -18.60 3.38 -6.95
N VAL A 348 -17.88 2.51 -7.65
CA VAL A 348 -16.47 2.74 -7.99
C VAL A 348 -16.22 2.67 -9.50
N CYS A 349 -15.45 3.63 -10.00
CA CYS A 349 -14.81 3.56 -11.31
C CYS A 349 -13.40 2.97 -11.11
N VAL A 350 -13.17 1.77 -11.63
CA VAL A 350 -11.86 1.12 -11.54
C VAL A 350 -11.18 1.20 -12.89
N HIS A 351 -10.02 1.84 -12.96
CA HIS A 351 -9.15 1.78 -14.13
C HIS A 351 -8.08 0.72 -13.89
N ASP A 352 -8.03 -0.30 -14.74
CA ASP A 352 -7.09 -1.41 -14.63
C ASP A 352 -6.45 -1.68 -15.99
N ARG A 353 -5.11 -1.61 -16.08
CA ARG A 353 -4.39 -1.91 -17.32
C ARG A 353 -4.09 -3.40 -17.48
N LEU A 354 -3.91 -4.12 -16.37
CA LEU A 354 -3.18 -5.38 -16.39
C LEU A 354 -4.03 -6.59 -16.03
N PHE A 355 -5.04 -6.41 -15.19
CA PHE A 355 -5.89 -7.49 -14.68
C PHE A 355 -7.31 -7.38 -15.23
N THR A 356 -8.01 -8.50 -15.28
CA THR A 356 -9.33 -8.60 -15.94
C THR A 356 -10.44 -8.81 -14.92
N MET A 357 -10.60 -7.85 -14.02
CA MET A 357 -11.70 -7.86 -13.04
C MET A 357 -13.01 -7.39 -13.68
N PRO A 358 -14.17 -8.02 -13.37
CA PRO A 358 -15.47 -7.54 -13.84
C PRO A 358 -15.71 -6.07 -13.47
N GLY A 359 -16.16 -5.27 -14.44
CA GLY A 359 -16.47 -3.85 -14.25
C GLY A 359 -15.26 -2.90 -14.25
N ALA A 360 -14.03 -3.41 -14.36
CA ALA A 360 -12.86 -2.57 -14.56
C ALA A 360 -12.81 -2.02 -16.00
N GLN A 361 -12.36 -0.79 -16.13
CA GLN A 361 -12.21 -0.06 -17.38
C GLN A 361 -10.73 0.02 -17.76
N THR A 362 -10.45 0.10 -19.05
CA THR A 362 -9.09 0.37 -19.54
C THR A 362 -8.67 1.79 -19.16
N LEU A 363 -7.38 2.00 -18.88
CA LEU A 363 -6.85 3.36 -18.70
C LEU A 363 -7.04 4.20 -19.98
N PRO A 364 -7.58 5.43 -19.86
CA PRO A 364 -7.78 6.31 -21.02
C PRO A 364 -6.47 6.89 -21.55
N GLY A 365 -6.42 7.07 -22.87
CA GLY A 365 -5.28 7.67 -23.57
C GLY A 365 -4.15 6.68 -23.89
N PRO A 366 -2.97 7.18 -24.28
CA PRO A 366 -1.85 6.34 -24.68
C PRO A 366 -1.32 5.52 -23.49
N LEU A 367 -1.17 4.23 -23.72
CA LEU A 367 -0.56 3.30 -22.78
C LEU A 367 0.97 3.30 -22.95
N PRO A 368 1.74 2.94 -21.90
CA PRO A 368 3.16 2.63 -22.06
C PRO A 368 3.39 1.61 -23.17
N PRO A 369 4.59 1.60 -23.78
CA PRO A 369 5.01 0.51 -24.65
C PRO A 369 4.79 -0.85 -23.98
N PRO A 370 4.47 -1.91 -24.74
CA PRO A 370 4.41 -3.26 -24.21
C PRO A 370 5.68 -3.59 -23.41
N HIS A 371 5.51 -4.23 -22.26
CA HIS A 371 6.61 -4.62 -21.36
C HIS A 371 7.40 -3.47 -20.72
N SER A 372 6.95 -2.21 -20.90
CA SER A 372 7.48 -1.08 -20.15
C SER A 372 7.17 -1.20 -18.66
N ASP A 373 8.12 -0.77 -17.85
CA ASP A 373 8.00 -0.65 -16.40
C ASP A 373 7.34 0.66 -15.97
N GLU A 374 7.03 1.57 -16.92
CA GLU A 374 6.35 2.81 -16.60
C GLU A 374 4.90 2.57 -16.15
N HIS A 375 4.57 3.00 -14.94
CA HIS A 375 3.23 2.85 -14.36
C HIS A 375 2.82 4.05 -13.51
N ILE A 376 1.53 4.35 -13.46
CA ILE A 376 0.96 5.26 -12.47
C ILE A 376 1.13 4.61 -11.09
N GLY A 377 1.68 5.32 -10.10
CA GLY A 377 2.03 4.69 -8.81
C GLY A 377 3.51 4.51 -8.58
N GLN A 378 4.34 4.64 -9.62
CA GLN A 378 5.76 4.31 -9.49
C GLN A 378 6.50 5.28 -8.56
N ASN A 379 7.42 4.74 -7.78
CA ASN A 379 8.37 5.52 -6.99
C ASN A 379 9.35 6.24 -7.92
N GLU A 380 9.09 7.53 -8.20
CA GLU A 380 9.88 8.35 -9.12
C GLU A 380 11.35 8.39 -8.70
N HIS A 381 11.62 8.44 -7.40
CA HIS A 381 12.99 8.49 -6.88
C HIS A 381 13.82 7.26 -7.27
N ALA A 382 13.20 6.08 -7.31
CA ALA A 382 13.88 4.83 -7.64
C ALA A 382 14.04 4.60 -9.15
N VAL A 383 13.10 5.08 -9.98
CA VAL A 383 13.04 4.72 -11.42
C VAL A 383 13.33 5.90 -12.36
N ARG A 384 13.35 7.13 -11.84
CA ARG A 384 13.57 8.39 -12.59
C ARG A 384 14.53 9.33 -11.86
N THR A 385 15.54 8.78 -11.19
CA THR A 385 16.48 9.54 -10.35
C THR A 385 17.12 10.72 -11.09
N GLU A 386 17.65 10.49 -12.29
CA GLU A 386 18.29 11.53 -13.10
C GLU A 386 17.30 12.61 -13.55
N ALA A 387 16.14 12.20 -14.08
CA ALA A 387 15.10 13.13 -14.52
C ALA A 387 14.56 13.98 -13.36
N GLN A 388 14.39 13.38 -12.17
CA GLN A 388 14.01 14.09 -10.96
C GLN A 388 15.08 15.10 -10.53
N ALA A 389 16.36 14.73 -10.59
CA ALA A 389 17.47 15.62 -10.26
C ALA A 389 17.53 16.82 -11.21
N VAL A 390 17.36 16.61 -12.52
CA VAL A 390 17.29 17.67 -13.53
C VAL A 390 16.12 18.61 -13.25
N ALA A 391 14.92 18.06 -13.03
CA ALA A 391 13.72 18.86 -12.78
C ALA A 391 13.79 19.68 -11.48
N LEU A 392 14.52 19.17 -10.47
CA LEU A 392 14.69 19.84 -9.18
C LEU A 392 15.98 20.67 -9.07
N ALA A 393 16.84 20.71 -10.08
CA ALA A 393 18.15 21.38 -10.00
C ALA A 393 18.07 22.84 -9.48
N PRO A 394 17.13 23.70 -9.92
CA PRO A 394 16.99 25.06 -9.38
C PRO A 394 16.58 25.12 -7.90
N TRP A 395 15.92 24.09 -7.40
CA TRP A 395 15.52 23.97 -6.00
C TRP A 395 16.64 23.41 -5.14
N LEU A 396 17.34 22.37 -5.62
CA LEU A 396 18.50 21.78 -4.95
C LEU A 396 19.64 22.80 -4.79
N ALA A 397 19.83 23.69 -5.77
CA ALA A 397 20.80 24.77 -5.69
C ALA A 397 20.48 25.79 -4.58
N ARG A 398 19.18 26.07 -4.34
CA ARG A 398 18.71 27.01 -3.31
C ARG A 398 18.54 26.36 -1.93
N HIS A 399 18.28 25.06 -1.91
CA HIS A 399 18.01 24.28 -0.70
C HIS A 399 18.88 23.00 -0.70
N PRO A 400 20.19 23.08 -0.44
CA PRO A 400 21.11 21.93 -0.53
C PRO A 400 20.83 20.79 0.45
N TRP A 401 19.99 21.04 1.46
CA TRP A 401 19.54 20.05 2.44
C TRP A 401 18.44 19.11 1.92
N LEU A 402 17.85 19.42 0.74
CA LEU A 402 16.83 18.60 0.07
C LEU A 402 17.47 17.44 -0.73
#